data_AF-A0A7S2K322-F1
#
_entry.id   AF-A0A7S2K322-F1
#
_cell.length_a   1.000
_cell.length_b   1.000
_cell.length_c   1.000
_cell.angle_alpha   90.00
_cell.angle_beta   90.00
_cell.angle_gamma   90.00
#
_symmetry.space_group_name_H-M   'P 1'
#
loop_
_entity.id
_entity.type
_entity.pdbx_description
1 polymer ?
#
loop_
_entity_poly.entity_id
_entity_poly.type
_entity_poly.pdbx_seq_one_letter_code
_entity_poly.pdbx_strand_id
1 'polypeptide(L)'
;RGHNGHHIVESAFKAFSRALRNLIDIRKGKPEEVMWGADSESFQAGVAMKREASLARKTKETSISVDVKLDGLEDVSVVSGVKAFDGLLTEIAQQSGMSLQVNCNGDLWVDDHHTTEDVSIAVGKVLNQALGSKGGLNRMWTSSATEGDAKVEVVMDLSNRPCLTHDLDLSLHDEEKVDDISIEMIEHVFDSLVMNGQMTVHIVQLQAGKAGELTTAAARAFGKALRRCIAVDPRRAGATASSKGTLSV
;
A
#
# COMPACT_ATOMS: atom_id res chain seq x y z
N ARG A 1 -6.00 -0.80 19.63
CA ARG A 1 -6.99 -1.87 19.35
C ARG A 1 -6.27 -3.22 19.43
N GLY A 2 -6.97 -4.32 19.68
CA GLY A 2 -6.41 -5.68 19.73
C GLY A 2 -6.66 -6.42 21.04
N HIS A 3 -6.48 -7.74 21.02
CA HIS A 3 -6.80 -8.64 22.15
C HIS A 3 -5.56 -9.19 22.87
N ASN A 4 -4.36 -9.04 22.29
CA ASN A 4 -3.11 -9.55 22.85
C ASN A 4 -2.29 -8.42 23.48
N GLY A 5 -2.13 -8.45 24.81
CA GLY A 5 -1.42 -7.43 25.58
C GLY A 5 0.04 -7.22 25.15
N HIS A 6 0.75 -8.30 24.78
CA HIS A 6 2.14 -8.21 24.32
C HIS A 6 2.26 -7.37 23.04
N HIS A 7 1.43 -7.66 22.03
CA HIS A 7 1.44 -6.93 20.75
C HIS A 7 1.01 -5.48 20.91
N ILE A 8 0.08 -5.19 21.83
CA ILE A 8 -0.36 -3.83 22.12
C ILE A 8 0.80 -3.01 22.69
N VAL A 9 1.49 -3.54 23.71
CA VAL A 9 2.64 -2.87 24.33
C VAL A 9 3.77 -2.67 23.31
N GLU A 10 4.12 -3.72 22.55
CA GLU A 10 5.17 -3.64 21.53
C GLU A 10 4.85 -2.57 20.46
N SER A 11 3.59 -2.54 20.01
CA SER A 11 3.12 -1.55 19.04
C SER A 11 3.19 -0.12 19.59
N ALA A 12 2.83 0.08 20.86
CA ALA A 12 2.91 1.38 21.54
C ALA A 12 4.36 1.88 21.63
N PHE A 13 5.30 1.03 22.05
CA PHE A 13 6.73 1.41 22.09
C PHE A 13 7.27 1.73 20.70
N LYS A 14 6.93 0.92 19.69
CA LYS A 14 7.32 1.20 18.29
C LYS A 14 6.77 2.55 17.81
N ALA A 15 5.53 2.88 18.14
CA ALA A 15 4.92 4.16 17.79
C ALA A 15 5.63 5.33 18.49
N PHE A 16 5.89 5.21 19.79
CA PHE A 16 6.63 6.21 20.56
C PHE A 16 8.04 6.46 19.99
N SER A 17 8.80 5.40 19.70
CA SER A 17 10.14 5.52 19.11
C SER A 17 10.13 6.23 17.76
N ARG A 18 9.10 6.00 16.92
CA ARG A 18 8.93 6.72 15.64
C ARG A 18 8.58 8.19 15.85
N ALA A 19 7.65 8.51 16.75
CA ALA A 19 7.31 9.89 17.06
C ALA A 19 8.54 10.67 17.58
N LEU A 20 9.31 10.07 18.48
CA LEU A 20 10.57 10.64 18.98
C LEU A 20 11.58 10.86 17.85
N ARG A 21 11.67 9.91 16.91
CA ARG A 21 12.54 10.04 15.73
C ARG A 21 12.14 11.23 14.85
N ASN A 22 10.85 11.36 14.52
CA ASN A 22 10.35 12.46 13.69
C ASN A 22 10.66 13.81 14.36
N LEU A 23 10.51 13.90 15.69
CA LEU A 23 10.87 15.11 16.44
C LEU A 23 12.37 15.46 16.32
N ILE A 24 13.26 14.46 16.36
CA ILE A 24 14.70 14.66 16.19
C ILE A 24 15.01 15.20 14.78
N ASP A 25 14.31 14.71 13.76
CA ASP A 25 14.54 15.10 12.36
C ASP A 25 14.08 16.53 12.07
N ILE A 26 12.92 16.91 12.59
CA ILE A 26 12.43 18.29 12.57
C ILE A 26 13.45 19.24 13.22
N ARG A 27 14.01 18.86 14.38
CA ARG A 27 15.01 19.68 15.08
C ARG A 27 16.30 19.86 14.29
N LYS A 28 16.67 18.90 13.43
CA LYS A 28 17.86 18.98 12.57
C LYS A 28 17.61 19.76 11.28
N GLY A 29 16.45 20.41 11.13
CA GLY A 29 16.11 21.17 9.93
C GLY A 29 15.98 20.30 8.69
N LYS A 30 15.73 18.99 8.85
CA LYS A 30 15.35 18.10 7.75
C LYS A 30 13.83 18.11 7.63
N PRO A 31 13.23 18.86 6.69
CA PRO A 31 11.79 18.78 6.47
C PRO A 31 11.35 17.33 6.21
N GLU A 32 10.08 17.04 6.45
CA GLU A 32 9.48 15.73 6.13
C GLU A 32 9.68 15.32 4.65
N GLU A 33 10.02 16.26 3.77
CA GLU A 33 10.27 16.09 2.34
C GLU A 33 11.72 15.74 1.97
N VAL A 34 12.70 15.87 2.87
CA VAL A 34 14.13 15.51 2.60
C VAL A 34 14.36 14.00 2.71
N MET A 35 13.41 13.22 2.20
CA MET A 35 13.51 11.76 2.05
C MET A 35 14.10 11.35 0.69
N TRP A 36 14.37 12.30 -0.20
CA TRP A 36 15.11 12.08 -1.45
C TRP A 36 16.53 12.65 -1.33
N GLY A 37 17.39 11.91 -0.63
CA GLY A 37 18.84 12.11 -0.70
C GLY A 37 19.43 11.32 -1.87
N ALA A 38 19.07 11.69 -3.10
CA ALA A 38 19.54 11.02 -4.33
C ALA A 38 21.08 10.96 -4.42
N ASP A 39 21.77 11.91 -3.78
CA ASP A 39 23.23 12.07 -3.83
C ASP A 39 23.98 11.51 -2.61
N SER A 40 23.31 10.80 -1.69
CA SER A 40 24.03 10.23 -0.54
C SER A 40 24.64 8.86 -0.87
N GLU A 41 25.93 8.65 -0.58
CA GLU A 41 26.62 7.36 -0.75
C GLU A 41 25.89 6.20 -0.02
N SER A 42 25.13 6.50 1.03
CA SER A 42 24.29 5.54 1.77
C SER A 42 22.98 5.17 1.06
N PHE A 43 22.44 6.04 0.19
CA PHE A 43 21.34 5.70 -0.72
C PHE A 43 21.83 4.71 -1.78
N GLN A 44 23.01 4.95 -2.36
CA GLN A 44 23.63 4.06 -3.35
C GLN A 44 23.98 2.68 -2.76
N ALA A 45 24.41 2.61 -1.49
CA ALA A 45 24.76 1.36 -0.82
C ALA A 45 23.54 0.53 -0.34
N GLY A 46 22.38 1.16 -0.09
CA GLY A 46 21.16 0.49 0.37
C GLY A 46 20.21 0.03 -0.76
N VAL A 47 20.36 0.59 -1.97
CA VAL A 47 19.49 0.38 -3.14
C VAL A 47 20.30 -0.24 -4.29
N ALA A 48 21.13 -1.24 -3.99
CA ALA A 48 21.99 -1.87 -5.00
C ALA A 48 21.19 -2.64 -6.10
N MET A 49 19.87 -2.77 -5.99
CA MET A 49 19.01 -3.39 -6.99
C MET A 49 17.92 -2.44 -7.48
N LYS A 50 17.62 -2.53 -8.78
CA LYS A 50 16.51 -1.84 -9.42
C LYS A 50 15.20 -2.30 -8.76
N ARG A 51 14.48 -1.38 -8.10
CA ARG A 51 13.24 -1.66 -7.36
C ARG A 51 12.04 -1.64 -8.30
N GLU A 52 12.07 -2.60 -9.22
CA GLU A 52 11.05 -2.79 -10.24
C GLU A 52 10.76 -4.28 -10.40
N ALA A 53 9.56 -4.59 -10.84
CA ALA A 53 9.16 -5.94 -11.19
C ALA A 53 8.02 -5.90 -12.20
N SER A 54 7.85 -6.99 -12.92
CA SER A 54 6.73 -7.17 -13.84
C SER A 54 6.28 -8.61 -13.88
N LEU A 55 5.01 -8.79 -14.24
CA LEU A 55 4.38 -10.10 -14.33
C LEU A 55 3.33 -10.10 -15.44
N ALA A 56 3.29 -11.18 -16.22
CA ALA A 56 2.18 -11.52 -17.09
C ALA A 56 1.57 -12.84 -16.63
N ARG A 57 0.24 -12.89 -16.50
CA ARG A 57 -0.52 -14.07 -16.09
C ARG A 57 -1.74 -14.24 -16.98
N LYS A 58 -2.09 -15.48 -17.28
CA LYS A 58 -3.28 -15.82 -18.06
C LYS A 58 -3.98 -17.04 -17.46
N THR A 59 -5.28 -16.94 -17.26
CA THR A 59 -6.17 -18.04 -16.90
C THR A 59 -7.26 -18.18 -17.98
N LYS A 60 -8.34 -18.94 -17.67
CA LYS A 60 -9.53 -18.97 -18.51
C LYS A 60 -10.44 -17.75 -18.28
N GLU A 61 -10.30 -17.07 -17.14
CA GLU A 61 -11.12 -15.92 -16.73
C GLU A 61 -10.44 -14.61 -17.10
N THR A 62 -9.12 -14.49 -16.87
CA THR A 62 -8.39 -13.22 -17.01
C THR A 62 -7.06 -13.35 -17.76
N SER A 63 -6.64 -12.27 -18.41
CA SER A 63 -5.32 -12.09 -19.00
C SER A 63 -4.74 -10.75 -18.53
N ILE A 64 -3.70 -10.80 -17.71
CA ILE A 64 -3.20 -9.66 -16.94
C ILE A 64 -1.72 -9.45 -17.21
N SER A 65 -1.32 -8.18 -17.38
CA SER A 65 0.07 -7.73 -17.30
C SER A 65 0.20 -6.59 -16.29
N VAL A 66 1.20 -6.68 -15.41
CA VAL A 66 1.51 -5.65 -14.41
C VAL A 66 3.00 -5.30 -14.48
N ASP A 67 3.33 -4.01 -14.42
CA ASP A 67 4.69 -3.48 -14.22
C ASP A 67 4.66 -2.44 -13.09
N VAL A 68 5.61 -2.53 -12.16
CA VAL A 68 5.75 -1.62 -11.02
C VAL A 68 7.18 -1.13 -10.95
N LYS A 69 7.35 0.18 -10.72
CA LYS A 69 8.64 0.80 -10.37
C LYS A 69 8.44 1.65 -9.12
N LEU A 70 9.17 1.34 -8.05
CA LEU A 70 9.00 2.03 -6.76
C LEU A 70 9.61 3.44 -6.75
N ASP A 71 10.57 3.70 -7.63
CA ASP A 71 11.40 4.91 -7.65
C ASP A 71 11.11 5.84 -8.84
N GLY A 72 9.83 6.10 -9.08
CA GLY A 72 9.39 6.99 -10.15
C GLY A 72 7.89 7.12 -10.13
N LEU A 73 7.38 8.28 -10.55
CA LEU A 73 5.94 8.52 -10.74
C LEU A 73 5.60 8.63 -12.23
N GLU A 74 6.59 8.34 -13.08
CA GLU A 74 6.44 8.39 -14.52
C GLU A 74 5.58 7.19 -14.95
N ASP A 75 4.50 7.44 -15.68
CA ASP A 75 3.65 6.42 -16.31
C ASP A 75 2.78 5.56 -15.37
N VAL A 76 1.77 6.17 -14.74
CA VAL A 76 0.64 5.44 -14.13
C VAL A 76 -0.46 5.24 -15.17
N SER A 77 -0.78 3.98 -15.50
CA SER A 77 -1.92 3.62 -16.34
C SER A 77 -2.49 2.29 -15.88
N VAL A 78 -3.77 2.29 -15.52
CA VAL A 78 -4.50 1.11 -15.06
C VAL A 78 -5.70 0.93 -15.97
N VAL A 79 -5.75 -0.19 -16.66
CA VAL A 79 -6.84 -0.57 -17.58
C VAL A 79 -7.28 -1.98 -17.22
N SER A 80 -8.19 -2.09 -16.27
CA SER A 80 -8.80 -3.39 -15.90
C SER A 80 -10.11 -3.66 -16.62
N GLY A 81 -10.79 -2.60 -17.06
CA GLY A 81 -12.17 -2.63 -17.55
C GLY A 81 -13.23 -2.28 -16.49
N VAL A 82 -12.82 -2.11 -15.23
CA VAL A 82 -13.66 -1.61 -14.12
C VAL A 82 -13.10 -0.25 -13.67
N LYS A 83 -13.78 0.85 -13.99
CA LYS A 83 -13.25 2.21 -13.88
C LYS A 83 -13.03 2.67 -12.44
N ALA A 84 -13.94 2.32 -11.53
CA ALA A 84 -13.78 2.65 -10.11
C ALA A 84 -12.54 1.96 -9.53
N PHE A 85 -12.31 0.70 -9.91
CA PHE A 85 -11.12 -0.05 -9.52
C PHE A 85 -9.85 0.53 -10.15
N ASP A 86 -9.90 0.93 -11.42
CA ASP A 86 -8.79 1.62 -12.11
C ASP A 86 -8.41 2.90 -11.37
N GLY A 87 -9.42 3.68 -10.95
CA GLY A 87 -9.25 4.89 -10.14
C GLY A 87 -8.62 4.60 -8.77
N LEU A 88 -9.08 3.55 -8.08
CA LEU A 88 -8.55 3.11 -6.79
C LEU A 88 -7.05 2.79 -6.88
N LEU A 89 -6.62 1.96 -7.83
CA LEU A 89 -5.21 1.61 -8.01
C LEU A 89 -4.38 2.81 -8.47
N THR A 90 -4.96 3.69 -9.29
CA THR A 90 -4.33 4.93 -9.73
C THR A 90 -4.05 5.85 -8.53
N GLU A 91 -5.00 6.04 -7.63
CA GLU A 91 -4.83 6.82 -6.40
C GLU A 91 -3.74 6.21 -5.50
N ILE A 92 -3.73 4.87 -5.34
CA ILE A 92 -2.66 4.19 -4.58
C ILE A 92 -1.28 4.50 -5.19
N ALA A 93 -1.13 4.38 -6.52
CA ALA A 93 0.15 4.60 -7.20
C ALA A 93 0.60 6.06 -7.15
N GLN A 94 -0.31 7.00 -7.39
CA GLN A 94 0.00 8.43 -7.34
C GLN A 94 0.39 8.88 -5.94
N GLN A 95 -0.34 8.43 -4.91
CA GLN A 95 -0.02 8.79 -3.53
C GLN A 95 1.22 8.05 -3.00
N SER A 96 1.51 6.84 -3.48
CA SER A 96 2.75 6.13 -3.16
C SER A 96 3.98 6.72 -3.83
N GLY A 97 3.78 7.44 -4.94
CA GLY A 97 4.85 7.97 -5.77
C GLY A 97 5.55 6.90 -6.61
N MET A 98 4.81 5.84 -6.98
CA MET A 98 5.30 4.72 -7.78
C MET A 98 4.67 4.70 -9.18
N SER A 99 5.38 4.16 -10.16
CA SER A 99 4.84 3.84 -11.48
C SER A 99 4.04 2.55 -11.37
N LEU A 100 2.88 2.52 -12.02
CA LEU A 100 2.03 1.34 -12.08
C LEU A 100 1.40 1.24 -13.47
N GLN A 101 1.72 0.16 -14.17
CA GLN A 101 1.10 -0.19 -15.43
C GLN A 101 0.31 -1.48 -15.24
N VAL A 102 -0.98 -1.45 -15.54
CA VAL A 102 -1.86 -2.61 -15.47
C VAL A 102 -2.68 -2.68 -16.74
N ASN A 103 -2.68 -3.83 -17.40
CA ASN A 103 -3.64 -4.16 -18.44
C ASN A 103 -4.30 -5.49 -18.09
N CYS A 104 -5.62 -5.53 -18.08
CA CYS A 104 -6.41 -6.74 -17.93
C CYS A 104 -7.41 -6.87 -19.09
N ASN A 105 -7.59 -8.09 -19.56
CA ASN A 105 -8.79 -8.51 -20.25
C ASN A 105 -9.43 -9.63 -19.44
N GLY A 106 -10.58 -9.36 -18.82
CA GLY A 106 -11.29 -10.28 -17.95
C GLY A 106 -12.72 -10.57 -18.44
N ASP A 107 -13.37 -11.49 -17.75
CA ASP A 107 -14.72 -11.98 -18.03
C ASP A 107 -15.83 -11.11 -17.43
N LEU A 108 -15.77 -9.79 -17.65
CA LEU A 108 -16.73 -8.81 -17.13
C LEU A 108 -18.20 -9.01 -17.56
N TRP A 109 -18.45 -9.96 -18.47
CA TRP A 109 -19.80 -10.42 -18.82
C TRP A 109 -20.40 -11.36 -17.77
N VAL A 110 -19.59 -11.89 -16.86
CA VAL A 110 -20.01 -12.66 -15.67
C VAL A 110 -20.27 -11.67 -14.53
N ASP A 111 -19.21 -11.08 -13.98
CA ASP A 111 -19.21 -10.04 -12.95
C ASP A 111 -17.84 -9.33 -12.88
N ASP A 112 -17.64 -8.46 -11.88
CA ASP A 112 -16.37 -7.77 -11.62
C ASP A 112 -15.38 -8.57 -10.74
N HIS A 113 -15.77 -9.74 -10.23
CA HIS A 113 -15.05 -10.45 -9.17
C HIS A 113 -13.68 -10.95 -9.65
N HIS A 114 -13.66 -11.83 -10.66
CA HIS A 114 -12.40 -12.43 -11.13
C HIS A 114 -11.42 -11.36 -11.62
N THR A 115 -11.92 -10.32 -12.31
CA THR A 115 -11.09 -9.24 -12.83
C THR A 115 -10.43 -8.45 -11.70
N THR A 116 -11.20 -7.99 -10.72
CA THR A 116 -10.68 -7.15 -9.63
C THR A 116 -9.80 -7.96 -8.65
N GLU A 117 -10.17 -9.20 -8.34
CA GLU A 117 -9.38 -10.11 -7.51
C GLU A 117 -8.02 -10.43 -8.17
N ASP A 118 -8.03 -10.94 -9.40
CA ASP A 118 -6.80 -11.40 -10.05
C ASP A 118 -5.81 -10.26 -10.33
N VAL A 119 -6.31 -9.07 -10.67
CA VAL A 119 -5.47 -7.88 -10.81
C VAL A 119 -4.87 -7.50 -9.46
N SER A 120 -5.65 -7.51 -8.37
CA SER A 120 -5.16 -7.20 -7.02
C SER A 120 -4.09 -8.19 -6.56
N ILE A 121 -4.28 -9.49 -6.85
CA ILE A 121 -3.28 -10.55 -6.63
C ILE A 121 -2.00 -10.24 -7.42
N ALA A 122 -2.12 -9.93 -8.71
CA ALA A 122 -0.99 -9.66 -9.58
C ALA A 122 -0.19 -8.43 -9.10
N VAL A 123 -0.88 -7.32 -8.82
CA VAL A 123 -0.27 -6.09 -8.29
C VAL A 123 0.43 -6.36 -6.96
N GLY A 124 -0.20 -7.08 -6.03
CA GLY A 124 0.43 -7.44 -4.75
C GLY A 124 1.72 -8.25 -4.94
N LYS A 125 1.72 -9.27 -5.82
CA LYS A 125 2.90 -10.08 -6.12
C LYS A 125 4.03 -9.24 -6.72
N VAL A 126 3.73 -8.43 -7.73
CA VAL A 126 4.72 -7.57 -8.40
C VAL A 126 5.29 -6.55 -7.42
N LEU A 127 4.43 -5.92 -6.61
CA LEU A 127 4.86 -4.99 -5.56
C LEU A 127 5.82 -5.67 -4.57
N ASN A 128 5.51 -6.88 -4.09
CA ASN A 128 6.38 -7.60 -3.18
C ASN A 128 7.72 -8.00 -3.82
N GLN A 129 7.71 -8.37 -5.11
CA GLN A 129 8.94 -8.62 -5.86
C GLN A 129 9.80 -7.36 -5.98
N ALA A 130 9.21 -6.23 -6.35
CA ALA A 130 9.91 -4.94 -6.45
C ALA A 130 10.48 -4.46 -5.09
N LEU A 131 9.83 -4.82 -3.98
CA LEU A 131 10.31 -4.54 -2.62
C LEU A 131 11.53 -5.38 -2.21
N GLY A 132 11.78 -6.52 -2.87
CA GLY A 132 12.93 -7.38 -2.59
C GLY A 132 13.06 -7.79 -1.12
N SER A 133 14.26 -7.63 -0.56
CA SER A 133 14.54 -7.99 0.84
C SER A 133 13.91 -7.06 1.88
N LYS A 134 13.37 -5.91 1.45
CA LYS A 134 12.85 -4.82 2.32
C LYS A 134 13.92 -4.25 3.27
N GLY A 135 15.20 -4.58 3.06
CA GLY A 135 16.34 -4.04 3.82
C GLY A 135 16.52 -2.54 3.57
N GLY A 136 16.91 -1.79 4.59
CA GLY A 136 17.11 -0.34 4.48
C GLY A 136 15.83 0.50 4.37
N LEU A 137 14.65 -0.09 4.21
CA LEU A 137 13.39 0.62 4.12
C LEU A 137 12.88 1.09 5.50
N ASN A 138 12.01 2.09 5.52
CA ASN A 138 11.33 2.54 6.75
C ASN A 138 10.43 1.47 7.36
N ARG A 139 9.91 0.55 6.53
CA ARG A 139 9.11 -0.63 6.89
C ARG A 139 7.71 -0.33 7.43
N MET A 140 7.57 0.56 8.41
CA MET A 140 6.30 0.86 9.09
C MET A 140 5.95 2.34 9.01
N TRP A 141 4.70 2.64 8.69
CA TRP A 141 4.18 4.01 8.69
C TRP A 141 2.68 4.07 8.96
N THR A 142 2.22 5.26 9.35
CA THR A 142 0.79 5.59 9.50
C THR A 142 0.49 6.88 8.76
N SER A 143 -0.59 6.90 7.98
CA SER A 143 -1.06 8.10 7.30
C SER A 143 -2.58 8.12 7.21
N SER A 144 -3.15 9.31 7.07
CA SER A 144 -4.57 9.48 6.82
C SER A 144 -4.83 10.32 5.57
N ALA A 145 -6.04 10.19 5.04
CA ALA A 145 -6.56 11.00 3.97
C ALA A 145 -8.06 11.24 4.16
N THR A 146 -8.54 12.27 3.48
CA THR A 146 -9.94 12.68 3.45
C THR A 146 -10.44 12.69 2.02
N GLU A 147 -11.70 12.39 1.82
CA GLU A 147 -12.45 12.61 0.57
C GLU A 147 -13.89 12.94 0.95
N GLY A 148 -14.43 14.05 0.44
CA GLY A 148 -15.74 14.52 0.89
C GLY A 148 -15.82 14.62 2.42
N ASP A 149 -16.81 13.95 3.00
CA ASP A 149 -17.01 13.89 4.46
C ASP A 149 -16.22 12.74 5.12
N ALA A 150 -15.68 11.81 4.33
CA ALA A 150 -14.96 10.65 4.83
C ALA A 150 -13.53 11.00 5.27
N LYS A 151 -13.06 10.33 6.32
CA LYS A 151 -11.66 10.33 6.74
C LYS A 151 -11.22 8.92 7.12
N VAL A 152 -10.11 8.47 6.53
CA VAL A 152 -9.55 7.14 6.75
C VAL A 152 -8.07 7.24 7.12
N GLU A 153 -7.65 6.43 8.09
CA GLU A 153 -6.25 6.19 8.44
C GLU A 153 -5.81 4.80 8.00
N VAL A 154 -4.57 4.69 7.52
CA VAL A 154 -3.92 3.42 7.20
C VAL A 154 -2.64 3.29 8.02
N VAL A 155 -2.51 2.17 8.72
CA VAL A 155 -1.29 1.72 9.40
C VAL A 155 -0.71 0.55 8.61
N MET A 156 0.54 0.65 8.16
CA MET A 156 1.18 -0.35 7.32
C MET A 156 2.49 -0.84 7.94
N ASP A 157 2.74 -2.15 7.86
CA ASP A 157 4.02 -2.80 8.16
C ASP A 157 4.40 -3.74 7.00
N LEU A 158 5.52 -3.47 6.32
CA LEU A 158 6.12 -4.34 5.29
C LEU A 158 6.80 -5.55 5.96
N SER A 159 5.97 -6.39 6.55
CA SER A 159 6.33 -7.33 7.60
C SER A 159 6.67 -8.74 7.12
N ASN A 160 6.29 -9.09 5.89
CA ASN A 160 6.14 -10.47 5.43
C ASN A 160 5.21 -11.33 6.29
N ARG A 161 4.21 -10.69 6.91
CA ARG A 161 3.10 -11.31 7.63
C ARG A 161 1.80 -10.75 7.09
N PRO A 162 1.26 -11.36 6.01
CA PRO A 162 0.07 -10.85 5.37
C PRO A 162 -1.13 -10.85 6.34
N CYS A 163 -1.74 -9.68 6.53
CA CYS A 163 -2.92 -9.51 7.37
C CYS A 163 -3.57 -8.16 7.06
N LEU A 164 -4.85 -8.18 6.70
CA LEU A 164 -5.69 -6.99 6.60
C LEU A 164 -6.62 -6.92 7.82
N THR A 165 -6.87 -5.72 8.32
CA THR A 165 -8.00 -5.42 9.20
C THR A 165 -8.60 -4.10 8.76
N HIS A 166 -9.92 -4.03 8.61
CA HIS A 166 -10.61 -2.78 8.33
C HIS A 166 -11.87 -2.65 9.20
N ASP A 167 -12.33 -1.42 9.37
CA ASP A 167 -13.64 -1.07 9.96
C ASP A 167 -14.38 -0.04 9.10
N LEU A 168 -14.10 -0.03 7.79
CA LEU A 168 -14.86 0.79 6.83
C LEU A 168 -16.32 0.35 6.85
N ASP A 169 -17.22 1.29 7.08
CA ASP A 169 -18.66 1.08 7.02
C ASP A 169 -19.17 1.50 5.65
N LEU A 170 -19.04 0.60 4.67
CA LEU A 170 -19.47 0.81 3.29
C LEU A 170 -20.99 0.64 3.12
N SER A 171 -21.70 0.20 4.17
CA SER A 171 -23.12 -0.17 4.11
C SER A 171 -24.09 1.00 4.37
N LEU A 172 -23.59 2.15 4.82
CA LEU A 172 -24.40 3.27 5.34
C LEU A 172 -25.39 3.90 4.34
N HIS A 173 -25.33 3.55 3.06
CA HIS A 173 -26.11 4.19 2.01
C HIS A 173 -26.95 3.23 1.16
N ASP A 174 -27.08 1.95 1.56
CA ASP A 174 -27.82 0.92 0.81
C ASP A 174 -27.38 0.80 -0.67
N GLU A 175 -26.13 1.17 -0.97
CA GLU A 175 -25.53 1.04 -2.30
C GLU A 175 -25.03 -0.40 -2.47
N GLU A 176 -25.30 -1.02 -3.63
CA GLU A 176 -24.71 -2.34 -3.97
C GLU A 176 -23.34 -2.20 -4.65
N LYS A 177 -23.07 -1.01 -5.22
CA LYS A 177 -21.87 -0.70 -6.00
C LYS A 177 -21.37 0.72 -5.74
N VAL A 178 -20.06 0.91 -5.86
CA VAL A 178 -19.44 2.23 -6.05
C VAL A 178 -19.14 2.37 -7.53
N ASP A 179 -19.90 3.20 -8.23
CA ASP A 179 -19.88 3.29 -9.70
C ASP A 179 -20.04 1.91 -10.37
N ASP A 180 -18.96 1.32 -10.92
CA ASP A 180 -18.97 0.03 -11.62
C ASP A 180 -18.32 -1.13 -10.85
N ILE A 181 -17.81 -0.91 -9.63
CA ILE A 181 -17.30 -1.97 -8.74
C ILE A 181 -18.31 -2.34 -7.65
N SER A 182 -18.49 -3.63 -7.40
CA SER A 182 -19.35 -4.14 -6.31
C SER A 182 -18.75 -3.83 -4.94
N ILE A 183 -19.57 -3.49 -3.94
CA ILE A 183 -19.04 -3.07 -2.61
C ILE A 183 -18.20 -4.16 -1.96
N GLU A 184 -18.63 -5.41 -2.05
CA GLU A 184 -17.86 -6.56 -1.56
C GLU A 184 -16.45 -6.62 -2.16
N MET A 185 -16.31 -6.22 -3.44
CA MET A 185 -15.03 -6.26 -4.12
C MET A 185 -14.04 -5.21 -3.62
N ILE A 186 -14.50 -4.12 -2.99
CA ILE A 186 -13.59 -3.13 -2.39
C ILE A 186 -12.76 -3.78 -1.28
N GLU A 187 -13.42 -4.56 -0.40
CA GLU A 187 -12.73 -5.29 0.68
C GLU A 187 -11.82 -6.37 0.11
N HIS A 188 -12.31 -7.17 -0.85
CA HIS A 188 -11.54 -8.21 -1.51
C HIS A 188 -10.31 -7.67 -2.26
N VAL A 189 -10.38 -6.48 -2.85
CA VAL A 189 -9.26 -5.80 -3.50
C VAL A 189 -8.15 -5.51 -2.50
N PHE A 190 -8.47 -4.88 -1.37
CA PHE A 190 -7.48 -4.59 -0.34
C PHE A 190 -6.92 -5.89 0.26
N ASP A 191 -7.76 -6.89 0.52
CA ASP A 191 -7.31 -8.16 1.08
C ASP A 191 -6.33 -8.85 0.12
N SER A 192 -6.74 -9.02 -1.14
CA SER A 192 -5.92 -9.63 -2.19
C SER A 192 -4.58 -8.91 -2.38
N LEU A 193 -4.60 -7.57 -2.42
CA LEU A 193 -3.39 -6.75 -2.52
C LEU A 193 -2.46 -6.95 -1.32
N VAL A 194 -3.00 -6.90 -0.10
CA VAL A 194 -2.24 -7.01 1.16
C VAL A 194 -1.66 -8.41 1.35
N MET A 195 -2.46 -9.43 1.07
CA MET A 195 -2.07 -10.84 1.17
C MET A 195 -0.93 -11.16 0.20
N ASN A 196 -1.04 -10.71 -1.05
CA ASN A 196 -0.02 -10.97 -2.07
C ASN A 196 1.18 -10.02 -1.99
N GLY A 197 0.99 -8.82 -1.44
CA GLY A 197 2.04 -7.87 -1.10
C GLY A 197 2.86 -8.24 0.14
N GLN A 198 2.45 -9.27 0.88
CA GLN A 198 3.12 -9.76 2.08
C GLN A 198 3.33 -8.64 3.12
N MET A 199 2.24 -7.92 3.41
CA MET A 199 2.21 -6.77 4.31
C MET A 199 1.11 -6.90 5.37
N THR A 200 1.31 -6.25 6.51
CA THR A 200 0.25 -6.09 7.52
C THR A 200 -0.34 -4.70 7.38
N VAL A 201 -1.64 -4.60 7.19
CA VAL A 201 -2.34 -3.32 6.97
C VAL A 201 -3.58 -3.24 7.86
N HIS A 202 -3.72 -2.10 8.53
CA HIS A 202 -4.96 -1.72 9.21
C HIS A 202 -5.54 -0.49 8.52
N ILE A 203 -6.79 -0.59 8.09
CA ILE A 203 -7.58 0.53 7.56
C ILE A 203 -8.56 0.93 8.66
N VAL A 204 -8.55 2.20 9.05
CA VAL A 204 -9.34 2.71 10.17
C VAL A 204 -10.20 3.88 9.70
N GLN A 205 -11.52 3.72 9.76
CA GLN A 205 -12.46 4.81 9.56
C GLN A 205 -12.39 5.78 10.74
N LEU A 206 -12.03 7.03 10.47
CA LEU A 206 -12.00 8.12 11.45
C LEU A 206 -13.25 8.99 11.37
N GLN A 207 -13.86 9.08 10.19
CA GLN A 207 -15.10 9.82 9.94
C GLN A 207 -15.90 9.11 8.85
N ALA A 208 -17.22 9.02 9.05
CA ALA A 208 -18.13 8.43 8.09
C ALA A 208 -18.26 9.29 6.83
N GLY A 209 -18.65 8.67 5.72
CA GLY A 209 -18.95 9.30 4.45
C GLY A 209 -19.52 8.26 3.49
N LYS A 210 -19.75 8.63 2.24
CA LYS A 210 -20.28 7.69 1.24
C LYS A 210 -19.29 6.56 0.95
N ALA A 211 -19.76 5.41 0.46
CA ALA A 211 -18.90 4.27 0.15
C ALA A 211 -17.76 4.65 -0.81
N GLY A 212 -18.03 5.43 -1.87
CA GLY A 212 -17.00 5.92 -2.78
C GLY A 212 -15.99 6.90 -2.16
N GLU A 213 -16.45 7.74 -1.22
CA GLU A 213 -15.58 8.66 -0.47
C GLU A 213 -14.66 7.90 0.48
N LEU A 214 -15.21 6.95 1.25
CA LEU A 214 -14.44 6.06 2.12
C LEU A 214 -13.41 5.26 1.32
N THR A 215 -13.79 4.75 0.15
CA THR A 215 -12.91 3.98 -0.75
C THR A 215 -11.75 4.82 -1.26
N THR A 216 -12.04 6.03 -1.74
CA THR A 216 -11.03 6.96 -2.24
C THR A 216 -10.11 7.44 -1.11
N ALA A 217 -10.66 7.77 0.06
CA ALA A 217 -9.87 8.13 1.24
C ALA A 217 -8.96 6.97 1.70
N ALA A 218 -9.46 5.74 1.70
CA ALA A 218 -8.68 4.55 2.01
C ALA A 218 -7.53 4.33 1.01
N ALA A 219 -7.81 4.42 -0.30
CA ALA A 219 -6.80 4.30 -1.35
C ALA A 219 -5.69 5.35 -1.20
N ARG A 220 -6.06 6.61 -0.94
CA ARG A 220 -5.10 7.69 -0.74
C ARG A 220 -4.26 7.51 0.52
N ALA A 221 -4.90 7.14 1.63
CA ALA A 221 -4.20 6.86 2.87
C ALA A 221 -3.25 5.67 2.73
N PHE A 222 -3.66 4.63 2.00
CA PHE A 222 -2.83 3.46 1.68
C PHE A 222 -1.60 3.85 0.87
N GLY A 223 -1.78 4.59 -0.22
CA GLY A 223 -0.66 5.04 -1.06
C GLY A 223 0.30 5.93 -0.27
N LYS A 224 -0.19 6.89 0.52
CA LYS A 224 0.65 7.72 1.41
C LYS A 224 1.45 6.89 2.42
N ALA A 225 0.85 5.85 2.99
CA ALA A 225 1.53 4.94 3.93
C ALA A 225 2.61 4.17 3.20
N LEU A 226 2.28 3.62 2.03
CA LEU A 226 3.20 2.88 1.18
C LEU A 226 4.41 3.73 0.81
N ARG A 227 4.21 4.96 0.32
CA ARG A 227 5.28 5.93 -0.01
C ARG A 227 6.33 6.02 1.09
N ARG A 228 5.86 6.11 2.33
CA ARG A 228 6.71 6.29 3.49
C ARG A 228 7.36 4.98 3.92
N CYS A 229 6.64 3.86 3.86
CA CYS A 229 7.15 2.52 4.15
C CYS A 229 8.28 2.10 3.18
N ILE A 230 8.13 2.41 1.89
CA ILE A 230 9.09 2.04 0.83
C ILE A 230 10.26 3.01 0.70
N ALA A 231 10.22 4.15 1.39
CA ALA A 231 11.32 5.09 1.36
C ALA A 231 12.56 4.49 2.06
N VAL A 232 13.71 4.73 1.44
CA VAL A 232 15.02 4.30 1.94
C VAL A 232 15.41 5.17 3.11
N ASP A 233 15.91 4.56 4.16
CA ASP A 233 16.41 5.21 5.34
C ASP A 233 17.96 5.14 5.37
N PRO A 234 18.66 6.24 5.02
CA PRO A 234 20.12 6.24 4.97
C PRO A 234 20.79 5.82 6.28
N ARG A 235 20.12 6.00 7.43
CA ARG A 235 20.67 5.64 8.76
C ARG A 235 20.66 4.14 9.00
N ARG A 236 19.89 3.38 8.22
CA ARG A 236 19.89 1.92 8.29
C ARG A 236 21.06 1.31 7.54
N ALA A 237 21.65 2.02 6.58
CA ALA A 237 22.75 1.52 5.75
C ALA A 237 22.47 0.11 5.21
N GLY A 238 21.25 -0.11 4.68
CA GLY A 238 20.81 -1.40 4.14
C GLY A 238 20.34 -2.43 5.19
N ALA A 239 20.50 -2.17 6.49
CA ALA A 239 20.08 -3.11 7.54
C ALA A 239 18.55 -3.30 7.57
N THR A 240 18.15 -4.53 7.82
CA THR A 240 16.74 -4.92 7.98
C THR A 240 16.14 -4.24 9.22
N ALA A 241 14.98 -3.63 9.06
CA ALA A 241 14.24 -2.98 10.15
C ALA A 241 13.51 -4.00 11.06
N SER A 242 14.21 -5.02 11.58
CA SER A 242 13.63 -6.11 12.38
C SER A 242 14.55 -6.52 13.54
N SER A 243 14.01 -6.67 14.75
CA SER A 243 14.76 -7.19 15.90
C SER A 243 15.20 -8.64 15.71
N LYS A 244 14.49 -9.42 14.88
CA LYS A 244 14.88 -10.78 14.47
C LYS A 244 16.09 -10.79 13.51
N GLY A 245 16.54 -9.64 13.02
CA GLY A 245 17.59 -9.52 12.00
C GLY A 245 17.15 -9.87 10.57
N THR A 246 15.99 -10.52 10.42
CA THR A 246 15.40 -10.89 9.12
C THR A 246 13.93 -10.48 9.03
N LEU A 247 13.47 -10.29 7.80
CA LEU A 247 12.08 -10.21 7.39
C LEU A 247 11.76 -11.41 6.49
N SER A 248 12.20 -12.61 6.84
CA SER A 248 11.74 -13.84 6.19
C SER A 248 10.53 -14.40 6.93
N VAL A 249 9.65 -15.08 6.18
CA VAL A 249 8.64 -15.98 6.75
C VAL A 249 9.37 -17.11 7.48
#